data_AF-A0A953Y797-F1
#
_entry.id   AF-A0A953Y797-F1
#
_cell.length_a   1.000
_cell.length_b   1.000
_cell.length_c   1.000
_cell.angle_alpha   90.00
_cell.angle_beta   90.00
_cell.angle_gamma   90.00
#
_symmetry.space_group_name_H-M   'P 1'
#
loop_
_entity.id
_entity.type
_entity.pdbx_description
1 polymer ?
#
loop_
_entity_poly.entity_id
_entity_poly.type
_entity_poly.pdbx_seq_one_letter_code
_entity_poly.pdbx_strand_id
1 'polypeptide(L)'
;MQRTLLVALFAGLAASAWAGDNPVKEFQRNYNERPNSWERIDLIKGLDPGDKKQLDILTDFVLARGEWFYREAAIDVLAGVHDEDVIKRLERMSKKEIIGEAVCLAFGKSGNKERVPFLVEMLDNKKWRVKRAAAIALGQLPAKEGVEALITAWENEDMFLVWVHILESLERITREKDLDTPEKWRGWWDAVKGSWEVPSGDVDESELGGGEISKTKVRGTNLDFRSRGKGLPLLVLPEYGYEKDYLETYLRELEDSNRILYMALPGANDFTDPPLKPEVAGLPYYPIDRIVEAFEGLHEQLVKEGKIEDKPFALMAHGMTCWIAMKFAEKHPRLVRKMILISPVSGNKAWGDGRDRTETEGNKRGDIEMEHYAQSQLIEQNGKARHEAADERESRALQRKGHTLMFADHRDLEIGRILGPIVEKTVETPQGMGRSVGFKAFRPMGGVLIPEFSLFKLNRTKTPTLIFYGPHSLRTSADDCNAIQKHYGTAGVVTFKKSSRMPFIEENEEFVDKVRKFLGGKRR
;
A
#
# COMPACT_ATOMS: atom_id res chain seq x y z
N MET A 1 -24.72 15.80 -20.31
CA MET A 1 -24.32 15.83 -21.74
C MET A 1 -22.95 15.19 -22.01
N GLN A 2 -22.00 15.17 -21.05
CA GLN A 2 -20.71 14.46 -21.19
C GLN A 2 -20.77 12.92 -21.00
N ARG A 3 -21.75 12.38 -20.24
CA ARG A 3 -21.92 10.91 -20.09
C ARG A 3 -22.34 10.21 -21.38
N THR A 4 -23.03 10.91 -22.28
CA THR A 4 -23.57 10.32 -23.51
C THR A 4 -22.53 10.23 -24.64
N LEU A 5 -21.51 11.09 -24.63
CA LEU A 5 -20.43 11.05 -25.63
C LEU A 5 -19.39 9.96 -25.36
N LEU A 6 -19.14 9.58 -24.10
CA LEU A 6 -18.27 8.43 -23.80
C LEU A 6 -18.90 7.14 -24.33
N VAL A 7 -20.19 6.90 -24.11
CA VAL A 7 -20.89 5.68 -24.53
C VAL A 7 -20.77 5.42 -26.05
N ALA A 8 -20.73 6.48 -26.87
CA ALA A 8 -20.67 6.36 -28.32
C ALA A 8 -19.28 5.92 -28.87
N LEU A 9 -18.17 6.28 -28.21
CA LEU A 9 -16.83 5.82 -28.62
C LEU A 9 -16.55 4.36 -28.17
N PHE A 10 -17.14 3.93 -27.04
CA PHE A 10 -17.01 2.55 -26.55
C PHE A 10 -17.77 1.52 -27.40
N ALA A 11 -18.86 1.92 -28.07
CA ALA A 11 -19.68 1.02 -28.88
C ALA A 11 -18.93 0.43 -30.09
N GLY A 12 -18.00 1.17 -30.70
CA GLY A 12 -17.25 0.73 -31.88
C GLY A 12 -16.17 -0.32 -31.61
N LEU A 13 -15.53 -0.27 -30.42
CA LEU A 13 -14.53 -1.24 -29.97
C LEU A 13 -15.16 -2.47 -29.30
N ALA A 14 -16.34 -2.33 -28.70
CA ALA A 14 -17.09 -3.46 -28.14
C ALA A 14 -17.69 -4.33 -29.25
N ALA A 15 -18.24 -3.75 -30.33
CA ALA A 15 -18.94 -4.51 -31.37
C ALA A 15 -18.08 -5.57 -32.09
N SER A 16 -16.76 -5.37 -32.20
CA SER A 16 -15.83 -6.33 -32.82
C SER A 16 -15.28 -7.40 -31.87
N ALA A 17 -15.67 -7.38 -30.59
CA ALA A 17 -15.29 -8.41 -29.61
C ALA A 17 -16.32 -9.53 -29.43
N TRP A 18 -17.46 -9.42 -30.11
CA TRP A 18 -18.59 -10.35 -30.05
C TRP A 18 -19.03 -10.84 -31.44
N ALA A 19 -18.22 -10.62 -32.48
CA ALA A 19 -18.51 -11.02 -33.85
C ALA A 19 -18.05 -12.47 -34.13
N GLY A 20 -18.84 -13.45 -33.69
CA GLY A 20 -18.59 -14.86 -34.02
C GLY A 20 -19.46 -15.88 -33.27
N ASP A 21 -19.32 -17.15 -33.65
CA ASP A 21 -20.13 -18.27 -33.12
C ASP A 21 -19.87 -18.60 -31.63
N ASN A 22 -18.78 -18.10 -31.05
CA ASN A 22 -18.44 -18.28 -29.63
C ASN A 22 -17.86 -17.01 -28.99
N PRO A 23 -18.72 -16.15 -28.44
CA PRO A 23 -18.28 -14.85 -27.93
C PRO A 23 -17.34 -14.92 -26.72
N VAL A 24 -17.39 -16.01 -25.93
CA VAL A 24 -16.43 -16.23 -24.82
C VAL A 24 -15.02 -16.45 -25.35
N LYS A 25 -14.87 -17.29 -26.38
CA LYS A 25 -13.56 -17.53 -27.01
C LYS A 25 -13.03 -16.28 -27.69
N GLU A 26 -13.91 -15.51 -28.31
CA GLU A 26 -13.55 -14.26 -28.98
C GLU A 26 -13.06 -13.20 -27.99
N PHE A 27 -13.79 -13.00 -26.87
CA PHE A 27 -13.33 -12.15 -25.79
C PHE A 27 -11.95 -12.57 -25.27
N GLN A 28 -11.76 -13.87 -25.02
CA GLN A 28 -10.47 -14.40 -24.52
C GLN A 28 -9.33 -14.17 -25.50
N ARG A 29 -9.56 -14.37 -26.80
CA ARG A 29 -8.57 -14.06 -27.84
C ARG A 29 -8.21 -12.58 -27.83
N ASN A 30 -9.22 -11.72 -27.91
CA ASN A 30 -9.06 -10.27 -27.94
C ASN A 30 -8.37 -9.73 -26.67
N TYR A 31 -8.67 -10.31 -25.51
CA TYR A 31 -8.01 -10.00 -24.25
C TYR A 31 -6.52 -10.36 -24.28
N ASN A 32 -6.18 -11.55 -24.76
CA ASN A 32 -4.79 -12.04 -24.79
C ASN A 32 -3.92 -11.34 -25.83
N GLU A 33 -4.50 -10.92 -26.97
CA GLU A 33 -3.78 -10.24 -28.06
C GLU A 33 -3.39 -8.78 -27.72
N ARG A 34 -4.06 -8.15 -26.75
CA ARG A 34 -3.75 -6.79 -26.30
C ARG A 34 -2.53 -6.81 -25.38
N PRO A 35 -1.42 -6.10 -25.69
CA PRO A 35 -0.25 -6.06 -24.83
C PRO A 35 -0.46 -5.12 -23.63
N ASN A 36 -1.25 -4.07 -23.81
CA ASN A 36 -1.43 -3.03 -22.82
C ASN A 36 -2.58 -3.35 -21.87
N SER A 37 -2.35 -3.18 -20.58
CA SER A 37 -3.36 -3.51 -19.57
C SER A 37 -4.57 -2.57 -19.59
N TRP A 38 -4.41 -1.31 -19.98
CA TRP A 38 -5.55 -0.39 -20.09
C TRP A 38 -6.54 -0.79 -21.18
N GLU A 39 -6.07 -1.39 -22.28
CA GLU A 39 -6.96 -1.90 -23.34
C GLU A 39 -7.74 -3.13 -22.87
N ARG A 40 -7.10 -4.00 -22.08
CA ARG A 40 -7.76 -5.15 -21.43
C ARG A 40 -8.76 -4.70 -20.37
N ILE A 41 -8.46 -3.64 -19.61
CA ILE A 41 -9.40 -3.01 -18.68
C ILE A 41 -10.61 -2.45 -19.45
N ASP A 42 -10.39 -1.76 -20.58
CA ASP A 42 -11.47 -1.22 -21.41
C ASP A 42 -12.38 -2.35 -21.94
N LEU A 43 -11.82 -3.50 -22.35
CA LEU A 43 -12.61 -4.70 -22.70
C LEU A 43 -13.46 -5.22 -21.53
N ILE A 44 -12.87 -5.36 -20.34
CA ILE A 44 -13.59 -5.84 -19.15
C ILE A 44 -14.74 -4.90 -18.83
N LYS A 45 -14.51 -3.59 -18.87
CA LYS A 45 -15.51 -2.55 -18.60
C LYS A 45 -16.67 -2.53 -19.61
N GLY A 46 -16.47 -3.11 -20.79
CA GLY A 46 -17.50 -3.26 -21.81
C GLY A 46 -18.43 -4.48 -21.63
N LEU A 47 -18.19 -5.32 -20.62
CA LEU A 47 -19.01 -6.50 -20.35
C LEU A 47 -20.36 -6.12 -19.72
N ASP A 48 -21.43 -6.75 -20.21
CA ASP A 48 -22.79 -6.63 -19.67
C ASP A 48 -23.11 -7.79 -18.70
N PRO A 49 -23.15 -7.56 -17.38
CA PRO A 49 -23.46 -8.60 -16.40
C PRO A 49 -24.91 -9.12 -16.48
N GLY A 50 -25.81 -8.47 -17.23
CA GLY A 50 -27.15 -8.97 -17.54
C GLY A 50 -27.14 -10.18 -18.48
N ASP A 51 -26.16 -10.27 -19.37
CA ASP A 51 -25.94 -11.47 -20.18
C ASP A 51 -25.17 -12.52 -19.37
N LYS A 52 -25.74 -13.74 -19.30
CA LYS A 52 -25.15 -14.83 -18.52
C LYS A 52 -23.72 -15.17 -18.95
N LYS A 53 -23.41 -15.19 -20.26
CA LYS A 53 -22.08 -15.57 -20.74
C LYS A 53 -21.06 -14.50 -20.40
N GLN A 54 -21.45 -13.22 -20.47
CA GLN A 54 -20.59 -12.11 -20.09
C GLN A 54 -20.36 -12.04 -18.59
N LEU A 55 -21.38 -12.33 -17.79
CA LEU A 55 -21.22 -12.52 -16.35
C LEU A 55 -20.27 -13.68 -16.04
N ASP A 56 -20.39 -14.82 -16.74
CA ASP A 56 -19.48 -15.96 -16.58
C ASP A 56 -18.02 -15.58 -16.96
N ILE A 57 -17.82 -14.67 -17.94
CA ILE A 57 -16.49 -14.10 -18.24
C ILE A 57 -15.95 -13.29 -17.06
N LEU A 58 -16.76 -12.39 -16.50
CA LEU A 58 -16.37 -11.60 -15.32
C LEU A 58 -15.96 -12.53 -14.17
N THR A 59 -16.78 -13.55 -13.87
CA THR A 59 -16.59 -14.37 -12.67
C THR A 59 -15.60 -15.52 -12.82
N ASP A 60 -15.67 -16.28 -13.91
CA ASP A 60 -14.88 -17.51 -14.08
C ASP A 60 -13.59 -17.30 -14.89
N PHE A 61 -13.44 -16.15 -15.57
CA PHE A 61 -12.21 -15.79 -16.28
C PHE A 61 -11.47 -14.62 -15.62
N VAL A 62 -12.08 -13.43 -15.56
CA VAL A 62 -11.40 -12.20 -15.10
C VAL A 62 -11.09 -12.27 -13.61
N LEU A 63 -12.11 -12.49 -12.77
CA LEU A 63 -11.93 -12.60 -11.32
C LEU A 63 -11.04 -13.79 -10.94
N ALA A 64 -11.16 -14.92 -11.64
CA ALA A 64 -10.38 -16.11 -11.33
C ALA A 64 -8.87 -15.95 -11.59
N ARG A 65 -8.46 -15.19 -12.62
CA ARG A 65 -7.08 -15.23 -13.16
C ARG A 65 -6.38 -13.87 -13.23
N GLY A 66 -7.13 -12.78 -13.30
CA GLY A 66 -6.58 -11.44 -13.48
C GLY A 66 -5.71 -11.00 -12.31
N GLU A 67 -4.69 -10.18 -12.59
CA GLU A 67 -4.06 -9.32 -11.60
C GLU A 67 -5.12 -8.40 -10.95
N TRP A 68 -4.81 -7.88 -9.77
CA TRP A 68 -5.73 -7.15 -8.91
C TRP A 68 -6.51 -6.05 -9.65
N PHE A 69 -5.88 -5.33 -10.58
CA PHE A 69 -6.54 -4.24 -11.31
C PHE A 69 -7.50 -4.70 -12.42
N TYR A 70 -7.31 -5.90 -12.99
CA TYR A 70 -8.34 -6.49 -13.86
C TYR A 70 -9.53 -6.98 -13.04
N ARG A 71 -9.26 -7.51 -11.84
CA ARG A 71 -10.30 -7.91 -10.89
C ARG A 71 -11.08 -6.70 -10.39
N GLU A 72 -10.41 -5.60 -10.07
CA GLU A 72 -11.06 -4.33 -9.75
C GLU A 72 -11.91 -3.80 -10.91
N ALA A 73 -11.45 -3.90 -12.15
CA ALA A 73 -12.26 -3.53 -13.31
C ALA A 73 -13.53 -4.38 -13.41
N ALA A 74 -13.47 -5.68 -13.12
CA ALA A 74 -14.64 -6.54 -13.04
C ALA A 74 -15.56 -6.15 -11.87
N ILE A 75 -14.99 -5.82 -10.70
CA ILE A 75 -15.73 -5.33 -9.53
C ILE A 75 -16.46 -4.02 -9.86
N ASP A 76 -15.84 -3.10 -10.59
CA ASP A 76 -16.45 -1.84 -11.01
C ASP A 76 -17.66 -2.08 -11.94
N VAL A 77 -17.57 -3.07 -12.83
CA VAL A 77 -18.71 -3.50 -13.68
C VAL A 77 -19.84 -4.07 -12.82
N LEU A 78 -19.51 -4.98 -11.89
CA LEU A 78 -20.48 -5.61 -10.99
C LEU A 78 -21.14 -4.60 -10.03
N ALA A 79 -20.42 -3.54 -9.63
CA ALA A 79 -20.94 -2.48 -8.77
C ALA A 79 -22.06 -1.66 -9.45
N GLY A 80 -22.09 -1.62 -10.79
CA GLY A 80 -23.12 -0.95 -11.58
C GLY A 80 -24.39 -1.78 -11.80
N VAL A 81 -24.50 -2.98 -11.22
CA VAL A 81 -25.67 -3.84 -11.40
C VAL A 81 -26.83 -3.38 -10.53
N HIS A 82 -27.97 -3.10 -11.16
CA HIS A 82 -29.23 -2.76 -10.50
C HIS A 82 -30.34 -3.80 -10.71
N ASP A 83 -30.12 -4.77 -11.60
CA ASP A 83 -31.06 -5.85 -11.87
C ASP A 83 -31.07 -6.88 -10.73
N GLU A 84 -32.22 -7.02 -10.07
CA GLU A 84 -32.39 -7.89 -8.90
C GLU A 84 -32.17 -9.38 -9.18
N ASP A 85 -32.44 -9.86 -10.40
CA ASP A 85 -32.19 -11.26 -10.76
C ASP A 85 -30.69 -11.53 -10.97
N VAL A 86 -29.96 -10.55 -11.52
CA VAL A 86 -28.49 -10.59 -11.60
C VAL A 86 -27.89 -10.54 -10.21
N ILE A 87 -28.41 -9.68 -9.32
CA ILE A 87 -27.92 -9.58 -7.95
C ILE A 87 -28.14 -10.88 -7.17
N LYS A 88 -29.34 -11.46 -7.19
CA LYS A 88 -29.60 -12.78 -6.56
C LYS A 88 -28.69 -13.87 -7.14
N ARG A 89 -28.31 -13.77 -8.41
CA ARG A 89 -27.33 -14.68 -9.01
C ARG A 89 -25.93 -14.46 -8.43
N LEU A 90 -25.46 -13.22 -8.31
CA LEU A 90 -24.17 -12.88 -7.68
C LEU A 90 -24.12 -13.37 -6.22
N GLU A 91 -25.16 -13.14 -5.44
CA GLU A 91 -25.28 -13.62 -4.05
C GLU A 91 -25.15 -15.15 -3.98
N ARG A 92 -25.81 -15.90 -4.89
CA ARG A 92 -25.65 -17.37 -4.94
C ARG A 92 -24.22 -17.80 -5.32
N MET A 93 -23.56 -17.07 -6.20
CA MET A 93 -22.20 -17.38 -6.67
C MET A 93 -21.12 -17.05 -5.64
N SER A 94 -21.41 -16.17 -4.69
CA SER A 94 -20.51 -15.72 -3.61
C SER A 94 -19.99 -16.84 -2.70
N LYS A 95 -20.59 -18.04 -2.76
CA LYS A 95 -20.08 -19.26 -2.10
C LYS A 95 -18.66 -19.62 -2.51
N LYS A 96 -18.23 -19.25 -3.73
CA LYS A 96 -16.83 -19.35 -4.17
C LYS A 96 -16.06 -18.15 -3.63
N GLU A 97 -15.00 -18.40 -2.86
CA GLU A 97 -14.18 -17.38 -2.17
C GLU A 97 -13.84 -16.15 -3.02
N ILE A 98 -13.28 -16.34 -4.23
CA ILE A 98 -12.89 -15.25 -5.13
C ILE A 98 -14.10 -14.42 -5.60
N ILE A 99 -15.24 -15.07 -5.84
CA ILE A 99 -16.46 -14.36 -6.23
C ILE A 99 -17.07 -13.65 -5.02
N GLY A 100 -17.08 -14.28 -3.84
CA GLY A 100 -17.58 -13.67 -2.61
C GLY A 100 -16.81 -12.41 -2.23
N GLU A 101 -15.48 -12.44 -2.34
CA GLU A 101 -14.61 -11.26 -2.13
C GLU A 101 -14.99 -10.13 -3.10
N ALA A 102 -15.09 -10.43 -4.39
CA ALA A 102 -15.44 -9.43 -5.41
C ALA A 102 -16.86 -8.88 -5.26
N VAL A 103 -17.84 -9.73 -4.96
CA VAL A 103 -19.25 -9.33 -4.77
C VAL A 103 -19.40 -8.41 -3.56
N CYS A 104 -18.74 -8.72 -2.43
CA CYS A 104 -18.76 -7.83 -1.26
C CYS A 104 -18.22 -6.43 -1.63
N LEU A 105 -17.06 -6.36 -2.28
CA LEU A 105 -16.47 -5.08 -2.70
C LEU A 105 -17.33 -4.35 -3.74
N ALA A 106 -17.94 -5.07 -4.69
CA ALA A 106 -18.84 -4.49 -5.68
C ALA A 106 -20.08 -3.89 -5.01
N PHE A 107 -20.66 -4.60 -4.03
CA PHE A 107 -21.79 -4.11 -3.26
C PHE A 107 -21.41 -2.88 -2.43
N GLY A 108 -20.25 -2.89 -1.76
CA GLY A 108 -19.69 -1.71 -1.09
C GLY A 108 -19.60 -0.49 -2.01
N LYS A 109 -19.03 -0.67 -3.20
CA LYS A 109 -18.90 0.39 -4.22
C LYS A 109 -20.22 0.85 -4.84
N SER A 110 -21.27 0.03 -4.82
CA SER A 110 -22.55 0.33 -5.48
C SER A 110 -23.28 1.53 -4.87
N GLY A 111 -22.99 1.88 -3.61
CA GLY A 111 -23.75 2.87 -2.85
C GLY A 111 -25.15 2.40 -2.41
N ASN A 112 -25.57 1.18 -2.75
CA ASN A 112 -26.89 0.67 -2.40
C ASN A 112 -26.91 0.07 -0.99
N LYS A 113 -27.52 0.79 -0.03
CA LYS A 113 -27.69 0.35 1.36
C LYS A 113 -28.55 -0.91 1.52
N GLU A 114 -29.36 -1.29 0.53
CA GLU A 114 -30.10 -2.56 0.54
C GLU A 114 -29.17 -3.79 0.53
N ARG A 115 -27.88 -3.60 0.22
CA ARG A 115 -26.86 -4.67 0.27
C ARG A 115 -26.27 -4.89 1.66
N VAL A 116 -26.54 -4.01 2.63
CA VAL A 116 -25.99 -4.10 3.99
C VAL A 116 -26.32 -5.45 4.66
N PRO A 117 -27.57 -6.00 4.60
CA PRO A 117 -27.87 -7.30 5.20
C PRO A 117 -27.01 -8.44 4.66
N PHE A 118 -26.76 -8.48 3.34
CA PHE A 118 -25.88 -9.47 2.73
C PHE A 118 -24.43 -9.30 3.21
N LEU A 119 -23.93 -8.06 3.29
CA LEU A 119 -22.58 -7.79 3.78
C LEU A 119 -22.40 -8.18 5.25
N VAL A 120 -23.43 -7.95 6.09
CA VAL A 120 -23.46 -8.41 7.48
C VAL A 120 -23.35 -9.93 7.56
N GLU A 121 -24.11 -10.67 6.74
CA GLU A 121 -23.99 -12.14 6.67
C GLU A 121 -22.56 -12.59 6.27
N MET A 122 -21.91 -11.84 5.38
CA MET A 122 -20.57 -12.18 4.89
C MET A 122 -19.44 -11.93 5.91
N LEU A 123 -19.69 -11.20 7.00
CA LEU A 123 -18.75 -11.11 8.12
C LEU A 123 -18.55 -12.46 8.84
N ASP A 124 -19.54 -13.35 8.81
CA ASP A 124 -19.48 -14.69 9.40
C ASP A 124 -18.97 -15.77 8.42
N ASN A 125 -18.50 -15.36 7.23
CA ASN A 125 -18.06 -16.30 6.22
C ASN A 125 -16.81 -17.08 6.66
N LYS A 126 -16.73 -18.38 6.34
CA LYS A 126 -15.57 -19.22 6.64
C LYS A 126 -14.28 -18.78 5.93
N LYS A 127 -14.38 -17.96 4.89
CA LYS A 127 -13.27 -17.49 4.07
C LYS A 127 -12.86 -16.09 4.50
N TRP A 128 -11.65 -15.96 5.03
CA TRP A 128 -11.16 -14.69 5.57
C TRP A 128 -11.14 -13.55 4.53
N ARG A 129 -10.86 -13.85 3.25
CA ARG A 129 -10.92 -12.85 2.17
C ARG A 129 -12.32 -12.26 2.00
N VAL A 130 -13.36 -13.09 2.17
CA VAL A 130 -14.76 -12.65 2.11
C VAL A 130 -15.10 -11.80 3.34
N LYS A 131 -14.70 -12.23 4.54
CA LYS A 131 -14.89 -11.44 5.77
C LYS A 131 -14.22 -10.06 5.69
N ARG A 132 -12.96 -10.02 5.24
CA ARG A 132 -12.21 -8.78 4.98
C ARG A 132 -12.96 -7.88 4.00
N ALA A 133 -13.40 -8.42 2.87
CA ALA A 133 -14.12 -7.67 1.86
C ALA A 133 -15.47 -7.13 2.36
N ALA A 134 -16.19 -7.93 3.15
CA ALA A 134 -17.43 -7.51 3.81
C ALA A 134 -17.20 -6.36 4.78
N ALA A 135 -16.15 -6.44 5.61
CA ALA A 135 -15.77 -5.36 6.52
C ALA A 135 -15.49 -4.05 5.76
N ILE A 136 -14.62 -4.11 4.75
CA ILE A 136 -14.29 -2.97 3.88
C ILE A 136 -15.55 -2.38 3.23
N ALA A 137 -16.43 -3.23 2.71
CA ALA A 137 -17.66 -2.82 2.03
C ALA A 137 -18.64 -2.13 2.99
N LEU A 138 -18.76 -2.58 4.24
CA LEU A 138 -19.56 -1.91 5.27
C LEU A 138 -18.99 -0.54 5.64
N GLY A 139 -17.66 -0.37 5.61
CA GLY A 139 -17.02 0.95 5.73
C GLY A 139 -17.35 1.92 4.59
N GLN A 140 -17.67 1.40 3.39
CA GLN A 140 -18.11 2.17 2.23
C GLN A 140 -19.62 2.45 2.22
N LEU A 141 -20.40 1.59 2.84
CA LEU A 141 -21.86 1.71 3.00
C LEU A 141 -22.23 1.94 4.47
N PRO A 142 -22.01 3.16 5.00
CA PRO A 142 -22.22 3.43 6.42
C PRO A 142 -23.70 3.24 6.79
N ALA A 143 -23.91 2.28 7.69
CA ALA A 143 -25.21 1.87 8.22
C ALA A 143 -25.07 1.55 9.71
N LYS A 144 -26.11 1.85 10.48
CA LYS A 144 -26.14 1.65 11.93
C LYS A 144 -25.99 0.17 12.29
N GLU A 145 -26.68 -0.68 11.56
CA GLU A 145 -26.61 -2.13 11.67
C GLU A 145 -25.21 -2.66 11.33
N GLY A 146 -24.50 -1.98 10.42
CA GLY A 146 -23.11 -2.31 10.09
C GLY A 146 -22.15 -2.11 11.25
N VAL A 147 -22.36 -1.09 12.11
CA VAL A 147 -21.51 -0.83 13.29
C VAL A 147 -21.61 -1.99 14.28
N GLU A 148 -22.83 -2.36 14.68
CA GLU A 148 -23.08 -3.48 15.60
C GLU A 148 -22.48 -4.80 15.07
N ALA A 149 -22.67 -5.07 13.77
CA ALA A 149 -22.18 -6.29 13.14
C ALA A 149 -20.63 -6.33 13.09
N LEU A 150 -19.99 -5.21 12.76
CA LEU A 150 -18.53 -5.09 12.75
C LEU A 150 -17.92 -5.32 14.14
N ILE A 151 -18.49 -4.72 15.19
CA ILE A 151 -18.01 -4.94 16.57
C ILE A 151 -18.13 -6.42 16.96
N THR A 152 -19.28 -7.03 16.68
CA THR A 152 -19.54 -8.45 16.98
C THR A 152 -18.60 -9.37 16.21
N ALA A 153 -18.31 -9.05 14.94
CA ALA A 153 -17.35 -9.81 14.14
C ALA A 153 -15.93 -9.70 14.72
N TRP A 154 -15.51 -8.52 15.18
CA TRP A 154 -14.18 -8.36 15.78
C TRP A 154 -14.02 -9.13 17.09
N GLU A 155 -15.06 -9.20 17.93
CA GLU A 155 -15.02 -10.00 19.18
C GLU A 155 -14.68 -11.49 18.95
N ASN A 156 -14.90 -11.98 17.73
CA ASN A 156 -14.67 -13.38 17.35
C ASN A 156 -13.62 -13.54 16.22
N GLU A 157 -12.79 -12.52 16.00
CA GLU A 157 -11.80 -12.51 14.91
C GLU A 157 -10.36 -12.34 15.43
N ASP A 158 -9.56 -13.38 15.22
CA ASP A 158 -8.13 -13.37 15.53
C ASP A 158 -7.27 -12.99 14.31
N MET A 159 -7.79 -13.15 13.09
CA MET A 159 -6.99 -12.92 11.88
C MET A 159 -6.75 -11.43 11.66
N PHE A 160 -5.48 -11.03 11.73
CA PHE A 160 -5.06 -9.65 11.54
C PHE A 160 -5.62 -8.99 10.29
N LEU A 161 -5.51 -9.67 9.15
CA LEU A 161 -5.96 -9.19 7.85
C LEU A 161 -7.49 -9.06 7.73
N VAL A 162 -8.26 -9.44 8.76
CA VAL A 162 -9.69 -9.17 8.82
C VAL A 162 -9.97 -8.08 9.84
N TRP A 163 -9.51 -8.25 11.09
CA TRP A 163 -9.87 -7.32 12.15
C TRP A 163 -9.32 -5.92 11.93
N VAL A 164 -8.16 -5.75 11.28
CA VAL A 164 -7.62 -4.42 11.00
C VAL A 164 -8.56 -3.61 10.11
N HIS A 165 -9.23 -4.25 9.15
CA HIS A 165 -10.19 -3.58 8.28
C HIS A 165 -11.57 -3.43 8.93
N ILE A 166 -11.91 -4.28 9.90
CA ILE A 166 -13.06 -4.02 10.79
C ILE A 166 -12.81 -2.74 11.58
N LEU A 167 -11.65 -2.61 12.22
CA LEU A 167 -11.25 -1.40 12.94
C LEU A 167 -11.27 -0.16 12.03
N GLU A 168 -10.63 -0.19 10.86
CA GLU A 168 -10.64 0.94 9.92
C GLU A 168 -12.06 1.31 9.48
N SER A 169 -12.94 0.32 9.30
CA SER A 169 -14.34 0.56 8.94
C SER A 169 -15.13 1.17 10.09
N LEU A 170 -14.91 0.71 11.32
CA LEU A 170 -15.49 1.32 12.52
C LEU A 170 -15.03 2.77 12.68
N GLU A 171 -13.72 3.05 12.60
CA GLU A 171 -13.19 4.42 12.66
C GLU A 171 -13.82 5.31 11.57
N ARG A 172 -13.95 4.78 10.35
CA ARG A 172 -14.53 5.50 9.22
C ARG A 172 -16.02 5.82 9.40
N ILE A 173 -16.83 4.83 9.79
CA ILE A 173 -18.28 4.98 9.93
C ILE A 173 -18.62 5.87 11.14
N THR A 174 -17.92 5.67 12.25
CA THR A 174 -18.28 6.26 13.55
C THR A 174 -17.61 7.59 13.83
N ARG A 175 -16.47 7.89 13.16
CA ARG A 175 -15.55 9.00 13.47
C ARG A 175 -14.85 8.87 14.81
N GLU A 176 -15.07 7.77 15.52
CA GLU A 176 -14.35 7.47 16.74
C GLU A 176 -12.99 6.88 16.41
N LYS A 177 -12.05 7.10 17.32
CA LYS A 177 -10.66 6.67 17.18
C LYS A 177 -10.10 6.29 18.54
N ASP A 178 -8.91 5.68 18.53
CA ASP A 178 -8.19 5.26 19.74
C ASP A 178 -8.93 4.20 20.61
N LEU A 179 -9.96 3.58 20.03
CA LEU A 179 -10.61 2.36 20.51
C LEU A 179 -9.88 1.16 19.86
N ASP A 180 -8.79 0.75 20.48
CA ASP A 180 -7.85 -0.24 19.93
C ASP A 180 -8.24 -1.71 20.17
N THR A 181 -9.38 -1.97 20.79
CA THR A 181 -9.82 -3.30 21.23
C THR A 181 -11.33 -3.46 21.04
N PRO A 182 -11.80 -4.69 20.73
CA PRO A 182 -13.23 -4.94 20.56
C PRO A 182 -14.04 -4.60 21.83
N GLU A 183 -13.47 -4.79 23.02
CA GLU A 183 -14.14 -4.45 24.29
C GLU A 183 -14.37 -2.94 24.44
N LYS A 184 -13.41 -2.12 24.00
CA LYS A 184 -13.57 -0.64 24.02
C LYS A 184 -14.65 -0.20 23.04
N TRP A 185 -14.68 -0.79 21.84
CA TRP A 185 -15.74 -0.53 20.86
C TRP A 185 -17.11 -0.96 21.36
N ARG A 186 -17.21 -2.14 21.97
CA ARG A 186 -18.44 -2.63 22.58
C ARG A 186 -18.94 -1.68 23.66
N GLY A 187 -18.06 -1.27 24.58
CA GLY A 187 -18.41 -0.34 25.65
C GLY A 187 -18.86 1.03 25.14
N TRP A 188 -18.17 1.58 24.14
CA TRP A 188 -18.61 2.82 23.47
C TRP A 188 -19.98 2.64 22.82
N TRP A 189 -20.16 1.57 22.05
CA TRP A 189 -21.38 1.34 21.30
C TRP A 189 -22.59 1.14 22.21
N ASP A 190 -22.45 0.35 23.27
CA ASP A 190 -23.53 0.15 24.26
C ASP A 190 -23.99 1.45 24.91
N ALA A 191 -23.07 2.41 25.10
CA ALA A 191 -23.39 3.72 25.66
C ALA A 191 -24.17 4.62 24.69
N VAL A 192 -23.96 4.49 23.37
CA VAL A 192 -24.48 5.46 22.38
C VAL A 192 -25.52 4.88 21.41
N LYS A 193 -25.62 3.56 21.23
CA LYS A 193 -26.43 2.91 20.17
C LYS A 193 -27.89 3.31 20.13
N GLY A 194 -28.47 3.67 21.28
CA GLY A 194 -29.86 4.13 21.38
C GLY A 194 -30.13 5.46 20.66
N SER A 195 -29.13 6.34 20.59
CA SER A 195 -29.25 7.69 20.00
C SER A 195 -28.26 7.96 18.87
N TRP A 196 -27.33 7.03 18.61
CA TRP A 196 -26.33 7.19 17.55
C TRP A 196 -26.98 7.06 16.18
N GLU A 197 -26.64 8.00 15.31
CA GLU A 197 -27.02 8.05 13.91
C GLU A 197 -25.78 8.16 13.05
N VAL A 198 -25.87 7.66 11.82
CA VAL A 198 -24.74 7.71 10.88
C VAL A 198 -24.37 9.18 10.62
N PRO A 199 -23.12 9.60 10.89
CA PRO A 199 -22.68 10.95 10.63
C PRO A 199 -22.89 11.34 9.16
N SER A 200 -23.55 12.46 8.93
CA SER A 200 -23.71 13.05 7.59
C SER A 200 -22.43 13.76 7.15
N GLY A 201 -22.18 13.79 5.85
CA GLY A 201 -21.06 14.52 5.25
C GLY A 201 -19.89 13.61 4.86
N ASP A 202 -18.97 14.19 4.11
CA ASP A 202 -17.82 13.46 3.59
C ASP A 202 -16.85 13.06 4.71
N VAL A 203 -16.18 11.94 4.50
CA VAL A 203 -15.11 11.47 5.37
C VAL A 203 -13.85 12.27 5.08
N ASP A 204 -13.34 13.02 6.05
CA ASP A 204 -11.96 13.48 5.99
C ASP A 204 -11.03 12.30 6.34
N GLU A 205 -10.43 11.69 5.31
CA GLU A 205 -9.52 10.56 5.52
C GLU A 205 -8.23 10.94 6.25
N SER A 206 -7.88 12.22 6.31
CA SER A 206 -6.70 12.68 7.05
C SER A 206 -6.91 12.67 8.57
N GLU A 207 -8.16 12.65 9.03
CA GLU A 207 -8.51 12.63 10.46
C GLU A 207 -8.71 11.20 11.03
N LEU A 208 -8.70 10.18 10.17
CA LEU A 208 -8.84 8.77 10.56
C LEU A 208 -7.53 8.18 11.14
N GLY A 209 -7.61 6.96 11.69
CA GLY A 209 -6.44 6.13 12.04
C GLY A 209 -5.92 6.22 13.48
N GLY A 210 -6.52 7.02 14.37
CA GLY A 210 -6.08 7.19 15.76
C GLY A 210 -4.66 7.73 15.93
N GLY A 211 -4.24 7.99 17.17
CA GLY A 211 -2.90 8.51 17.47
C GLY A 211 -2.71 10.00 17.27
N GLU A 212 -1.49 10.45 17.58
CA GLU A 212 -1.09 11.85 17.52
C GLU A 212 -0.35 12.13 16.21
N ILE A 213 -0.93 12.97 15.36
CA ILE A 213 -0.24 13.52 14.18
C ILE A 213 0.62 14.70 14.65
N SER A 214 1.93 14.62 14.37
CA SER A 214 2.91 15.63 14.77
C SER A 214 3.60 16.21 13.54
N LYS A 215 3.66 17.54 13.49
CA LYS A 215 4.47 18.31 12.54
C LYS A 215 5.46 19.16 13.33
N THR A 216 6.75 18.97 13.08
CA THR A 216 7.81 19.72 13.78
C THR A 216 8.92 20.10 12.81
N LYS A 217 9.73 21.09 13.18
CA LYS A 217 10.94 21.47 12.44
C LYS A 217 12.16 21.18 13.31
N VAL A 218 13.02 20.28 12.84
CA VAL A 218 14.23 19.86 13.55
C VAL A 218 15.43 20.07 12.65
N ARG A 219 16.44 20.81 13.15
CA ARG A 219 17.70 21.08 12.43
C ARG A 219 17.49 21.52 10.97
N GLY A 220 16.50 22.40 10.76
CA GLY A 220 16.17 22.95 9.44
C GLY A 220 15.33 22.06 8.52
N THR A 221 14.84 20.92 9.01
CA THR A 221 14.01 19.96 8.26
C THR A 221 12.63 19.85 8.89
N ASN A 222 11.58 20.02 8.09
CA ASN A 222 10.20 19.76 8.49
C ASN A 222 9.97 18.24 8.51
N LEU A 223 9.46 17.74 9.62
CA LEU A 223 9.14 16.33 9.83
C LEU A 223 7.64 16.19 10.10
N ASP A 224 7.02 15.21 9.46
CA ASP A 224 5.62 14.83 9.65
C ASP A 224 5.59 13.34 10.02
N PHE A 225 4.89 13.01 11.10
CA PHE A 225 4.72 11.62 11.52
C PHE A 225 3.46 11.43 12.36
N ARG A 226 2.97 10.18 12.38
CA ARG A 226 1.94 9.74 13.32
C ARG A 226 2.59 8.94 14.45
N SER A 227 2.27 9.27 15.68
CA SER A 227 2.68 8.55 16.89
C SER A 227 1.53 7.71 17.44
N ARG A 228 1.75 6.40 17.57
CA ARG A 228 0.74 5.45 18.10
C ARG A 228 1.36 4.39 19.01
N GLY A 229 0.51 3.72 19.78
CA GLY A 229 0.92 2.65 20.68
C GLY A 229 1.61 3.12 21.96
N LYS A 230 2.29 2.21 22.64
CA LYS A 230 2.90 2.44 23.97
C LYS A 230 4.20 1.65 24.15
N GLY A 231 5.04 2.06 25.08
CA GLY A 231 6.32 1.38 25.36
C GLY A 231 7.50 2.04 24.65
N LEU A 232 8.56 1.26 24.42
CA LEU A 232 9.82 1.80 23.91
C LEU A 232 9.69 2.29 22.46
N PRO A 233 10.42 3.35 22.08
CA PRO A 233 10.21 4.01 20.80
C PRO A 233 10.71 3.16 19.61
N LEU A 234 9.90 3.09 18.57
CA LEU A 234 10.16 2.41 17.29
C LEU A 234 9.95 3.42 16.16
N LEU A 235 11.04 3.85 15.52
CA LEU A 235 11.02 4.75 14.37
C LEU A 235 10.81 3.93 13.10
N VAL A 236 9.69 4.17 12.41
CA VAL A 236 9.27 3.41 11.22
C VAL A 236 9.36 4.28 9.99
N LEU A 237 10.11 3.81 8.99
CA LEU A 237 10.38 4.53 7.76
C LEU A 237 9.79 3.79 6.54
N PRO A 238 8.91 4.42 5.74
CA PRO A 238 8.33 3.81 4.55
C PRO A 238 9.35 3.67 3.42
N GLU A 239 8.98 2.94 2.37
CA GLU A 239 9.75 2.89 1.13
C GLU A 239 9.90 4.27 0.50
N TYR A 240 11.01 4.49 -0.19
CA TYR A 240 11.28 5.71 -0.92
C TYR A 240 10.18 5.99 -1.94
N GLY A 241 9.55 7.16 -1.82
CA GLY A 241 8.42 7.58 -2.68
C GLY A 241 7.06 7.02 -2.26
N TYR A 242 6.98 6.27 -1.16
CA TYR A 242 5.72 5.81 -0.58
C TYR A 242 5.36 6.63 0.65
N GLU A 243 4.06 6.83 0.84
CA GLU A 243 3.48 7.35 2.09
C GLU A 243 3.56 6.30 3.21
N LYS A 244 3.40 6.76 4.45
CA LYS A 244 3.43 5.91 5.65
C LYS A 244 2.19 5.04 5.85
N ASP A 245 1.08 5.36 5.20
CA ASP A 245 -0.26 4.83 5.51
C ASP A 245 -0.33 3.30 5.48
N TYR A 246 0.36 2.65 4.55
CA TYR A 246 0.37 1.18 4.51
C TYR A 246 1.05 0.58 5.76
N LEU A 247 2.11 1.20 6.29
CA LEU A 247 2.72 0.73 7.54
C LEU A 247 1.81 1.02 8.74
N GLU A 248 1.06 2.12 8.70
CA GLU A 248 0.07 2.43 9.72
C GLU A 248 -1.01 1.34 9.82
N THR A 249 -1.49 0.80 8.70
CA THR A 249 -2.42 -0.33 8.72
C THR A 249 -1.70 -1.59 9.19
N TYR A 250 -0.61 -1.99 8.53
CA TYR A 250 -0.07 -3.35 8.64
C TYR A 250 0.85 -3.61 9.83
N LEU A 251 1.23 -2.56 10.57
CA LEU A 251 1.99 -2.70 11.82
C LEU A 251 1.14 -2.47 13.07
N ARG A 252 -0.20 -2.37 12.94
CA ARG A 252 -1.11 -2.07 14.06
C ARG A 252 -0.93 -3.04 15.25
N GLU A 253 -0.61 -4.32 15.00
CA GLU A 253 -0.34 -5.28 16.08
C GLU A 253 0.89 -4.96 16.94
N LEU A 254 1.83 -4.18 16.43
CA LEU A 254 3.04 -3.84 17.17
C LEU A 254 2.83 -2.66 18.13
N GLU A 255 1.71 -1.95 18.02
CA GLU A 255 1.39 -0.75 18.83
C GLU A 255 1.09 -1.11 20.30
N ASP A 256 0.73 -2.36 20.56
CA ASP A 256 0.45 -2.86 21.92
C ASP A 256 1.67 -2.84 22.85
N SER A 257 2.87 -2.84 22.27
CA SER A 257 4.15 -3.03 22.95
C SER A 257 5.23 -2.04 22.50
N ASN A 258 4.96 -1.25 21.46
CA ASN A 258 5.86 -0.22 20.96
C ASN A 258 5.16 1.11 20.79
N ARG A 259 5.84 2.20 21.17
CA ARG A 259 5.47 3.55 20.74
C ARG A 259 6.04 3.75 19.34
N ILE A 260 5.20 3.62 18.32
CA ILE A 260 5.60 3.66 16.92
C ILE A 260 5.49 5.08 16.39
N LEU A 261 6.57 5.56 15.76
CA LEU A 261 6.64 6.83 15.05
C LEU A 261 6.64 6.51 13.55
N TYR A 262 5.46 6.57 12.92
CA TYR A 262 5.28 6.36 11.48
C TYR A 262 5.68 7.63 10.73
N MET A 263 6.86 7.64 10.14
CA MET A 263 7.40 8.84 9.49
C MET A 263 6.86 9.00 8.07
N ALA A 264 6.36 10.18 7.73
CA ALA A 264 6.29 10.60 6.33
C ALA A 264 7.68 11.14 5.94
N LEU A 265 8.28 10.58 4.89
CA LEU A 265 9.62 11.01 4.47
C LEU A 265 9.57 12.44 3.92
N PRO A 266 10.46 13.35 4.37
CA PRO A 266 10.52 14.72 3.87
C PRO A 266 10.75 14.76 2.35
N GLY A 267 10.04 15.64 1.64
CA GLY A 267 10.33 15.97 0.23
C GLY A 267 11.34 17.12 0.13
N ALA A 268 11.72 17.54 -1.09
CA ALA A 268 12.73 18.60 -1.29
C ALA A 268 12.40 19.91 -0.52
N ASN A 269 11.14 20.32 -0.53
CA ASN A 269 10.68 21.57 0.09
C ASN A 269 10.58 21.49 1.62
N ASP A 270 10.64 20.28 2.19
CA ASP A 270 10.64 20.09 3.64
C ASP A 270 12.01 20.43 4.25
N PHE A 271 13.08 20.49 3.45
CA PHE A 271 14.39 20.99 3.86
C PHE A 271 14.43 22.51 3.67
N THR A 272 14.29 23.26 4.77
CA THR A 272 14.06 24.71 4.70
C THR A 272 15.25 25.54 5.15
N ASP A 273 16.16 24.99 5.94
CA ASP A 273 17.31 25.74 6.46
C ASP A 273 18.60 24.89 6.54
N PRO A 274 19.52 25.01 5.57
CA PRO A 274 19.32 25.67 4.28
C PRO A 274 18.38 24.84 3.38
N PRO A 275 17.76 25.44 2.34
CA PRO A 275 17.11 24.70 1.27
C PRO A 275 18.08 23.76 0.52
N LEU A 276 17.56 22.70 -0.10
CA LEU A 276 18.39 21.85 -0.95
C LEU A 276 18.85 22.60 -2.21
N LYS A 277 20.08 22.32 -2.61
CA LYS A 277 20.67 22.92 -3.81
C LYS A 277 20.36 22.01 -5.01
N PRO A 278 19.83 22.56 -6.11
CA PRO A 278 19.71 21.84 -7.37
C PRO A 278 21.07 21.29 -7.83
N GLU A 279 21.08 20.06 -8.36
CA GLU A 279 22.28 19.43 -8.90
C GLU A 279 22.06 18.98 -10.35
N VAL A 280 21.64 17.73 -10.57
CA VAL A 280 21.48 17.19 -11.94
C VAL A 280 20.10 17.55 -12.48
N ALA A 281 20.07 18.14 -13.68
CA ALA A 281 18.84 18.58 -14.35
C ALA A 281 17.94 19.50 -13.47
N GLY A 282 18.54 20.27 -12.56
CA GLY A 282 17.81 21.16 -11.66
C GLY A 282 17.18 20.45 -10.44
N LEU A 283 17.47 19.16 -10.23
CA LEU A 283 16.96 18.38 -9.11
C LEU A 283 18.07 18.14 -8.06
N PRO A 284 17.82 18.36 -6.75
CA PRO A 284 18.75 17.99 -5.68
C PRO A 284 18.86 16.47 -5.46
N TYR A 285 19.97 15.97 -4.90
CA TYR A 285 20.00 14.61 -4.34
C TYR A 285 19.31 14.54 -2.98
N TYR A 286 18.74 13.38 -2.65
CA TYR A 286 18.12 13.17 -1.35
C TYR A 286 19.15 13.20 -0.20
N PRO A 287 19.02 14.11 0.78
CA PRO A 287 20.10 14.41 1.73
C PRO A 287 20.08 13.48 2.95
N ILE A 288 20.48 12.21 2.77
CA ILE A 288 20.43 11.17 3.83
C ILE A 288 21.08 11.67 5.13
N ASP A 289 22.25 12.31 5.07
CA ASP A 289 22.95 12.80 6.25
C ASP A 289 22.10 13.81 7.04
N ARG A 290 21.42 14.75 6.36
CA ARG A 290 20.56 15.74 7.04
C ARG A 290 19.37 15.10 7.73
N ILE A 291 18.80 14.06 7.14
CA ILE A 291 17.67 13.33 7.74
C ILE A 291 18.14 12.60 9.00
N VAL A 292 19.32 11.98 8.94
CA VAL A 292 19.92 11.31 10.08
C VAL A 292 20.14 12.29 11.24
N GLU A 293 20.69 13.46 10.97
CA GLU A 293 20.83 14.51 12.00
C GLU A 293 19.46 14.99 12.52
N ALA A 294 18.47 15.14 11.64
CA ALA A 294 17.13 15.55 12.04
C ALA A 294 16.43 14.51 12.94
N PHE A 295 16.67 13.22 12.71
CA PHE A 295 16.13 12.16 13.57
C PHE A 295 16.82 12.09 14.94
N GLU A 296 18.10 12.44 15.04
CA GLU A 296 18.76 12.62 16.34
C GLU A 296 18.11 13.78 17.10
N GLY A 297 17.96 14.95 16.46
CA GLY A 297 17.30 16.08 17.09
C GLY A 297 15.83 15.82 17.44
N LEU A 298 15.14 14.98 16.65
CA LEU A 298 13.77 14.58 16.94
C LEU A 298 13.72 13.75 18.23
N HIS A 299 14.67 12.83 18.43
CA HIS A 299 14.78 12.07 19.67
C HIS A 299 14.91 13.00 20.89
N GLU A 300 15.88 13.93 20.84
CA GLU A 300 16.13 14.91 21.91
C GLU A 300 14.88 15.73 22.22
N GLN A 301 14.19 16.21 21.18
CA GLN A 301 12.96 16.98 21.32
C GLN A 301 11.85 16.14 21.97
N LEU A 302 11.59 14.92 21.49
CA LEU A 302 10.52 14.07 22.01
C LEU A 302 10.77 13.62 23.46
N VAL A 303 12.02 13.38 23.84
CA VAL A 303 12.40 13.09 25.24
C VAL A 303 12.16 14.30 26.12
N LYS A 304 12.59 15.49 25.68
CA LYS A 304 12.37 16.74 26.43
C LYS A 304 10.89 17.06 26.61
N GLU A 305 10.07 16.77 25.61
CA GLU A 305 8.61 16.93 25.66
C GLU A 305 7.90 15.82 26.46
N GLY A 306 8.62 14.78 26.90
CA GLY A 306 8.04 13.63 27.61
C GLY A 306 7.17 12.74 26.73
N LYS A 307 7.27 12.85 25.40
CA LYS A 307 6.50 12.04 24.44
C LYS A 307 7.05 10.63 24.28
N ILE A 308 8.35 10.45 24.51
CA ILE A 308 9.03 9.14 24.56
C ILE A 308 9.94 9.08 25.77
N GLU A 309 10.24 7.86 26.23
CA GLU A 309 11.28 7.64 27.23
C GLU A 309 12.67 8.01 26.67
N ASP A 310 13.59 8.43 27.53
CA ASP A 310 15.01 8.61 27.20
C ASP A 310 15.70 7.25 26.96
N LYS A 311 15.34 6.64 25.83
CA LYS A 311 15.79 5.33 25.37
C LYS A 311 16.08 5.39 23.88
N PRO A 312 17.10 4.65 23.40
CA PRO A 312 17.42 4.58 21.99
C PRO A 312 16.26 4.06 21.14
N PHE A 313 16.16 4.53 19.89
CA PHE A 313 15.20 4.01 18.94
C PHE A 313 15.49 2.54 18.60
N ALA A 314 14.44 1.74 18.47
CA ALA A 314 14.49 0.68 17.47
C ALA A 314 14.17 1.31 16.11
N LEU A 315 14.88 0.90 15.06
CA LEU A 315 14.64 1.36 13.70
C LEU A 315 13.99 0.26 12.88
N MET A 316 12.95 0.59 12.13
CA MET A 316 12.39 -0.28 11.10
C MET A 316 12.28 0.51 9.80
N ALA A 317 12.92 0.04 8.74
CA ALA A 317 12.91 0.70 7.44
C ALA A 317 12.57 -0.29 6.34
N HIS A 318 11.85 0.19 5.33
CA HIS A 318 11.45 -0.60 4.17
C HIS A 318 12.17 -0.10 2.90
N GLY A 319 12.69 -1.03 2.11
CA GLY A 319 13.20 -0.74 0.77
C GLY A 319 14.49 0.07 0.75
N MET A 320 14.57 1.06 -0.13
CA MET A 320 15.73 1.95 -0.22
C MET A 320 15.94 2.78 1.05
N THR A 321 14.88 3.07 1.78
CA THR A 321 14.96 3.86 3.03
C THR A 321 15.75 3.13 4.12
N CYS A 322 16.03 1.84 3.96
CA CYS A 322 17.03 1.12 4.74
C CYS A 322 18.39 1.84 4.76
N TRP A 323 18.73 2.61 3.73
CA TRP A 323 19.96 3.43 3.69
C TRP A 323 19.99 4.48 4.81
N ILE A 324 18.84 5.10 5.11
CA ILE A 324 18.73 6.06 6.21
C ILE A 324 18.95 5.34 7.54
N ALA A 325 18.31 4.18 7.75
CA ALA A 325 18.49 3.42 8.98
C ALA A 325 19.94 2.94 9.18
N MET A 326 20.58 2.43 8.13
CA MET A 326 21.98 2.01 8.17
C MET A 326 22.93 3.18 8.44
N LYS A 327 22.69 4.35 7.83
CA LYS A 327 23.47 5.58 8.06
C LYS A 327 23.24 6.14 9.47
N PHE A 328 22.01 6.09 9.97
CA PHE A 328 21.69 6.50 11.34
C PHE A 328 22.41 5.62 12.37
N ALA A 329 22.40 4.31 12.16
CA ALA A 329 23.13 3.37 13.02
C ALA A 329 24.64 3.60 12.99
N GLU A 330 25.22 3.96 11.83
CA GLU A 330 26.63 4.32 11.71
C GLU A 330 26.99 5.57 12.52
N LYS A 331 26.23 6.66 12.33
CA LYS A 331 26.54 7.97 12.91
C LYS A 331 26.16 8.09 14.39
N HIS A 332 25.03 7.52 14.78
CA HIS A 332 24.49 7.62 16.14
C HIS A 332 24.24 6.23 16.75
N PRO A 333 25.27 5.35 16.86
CA PRO A 333 25.09 3.97 17.30
C PRO A 333 24.52 3.85 18.73
N ARG A 334 24.70 4.87 19.57
CA ARG A 334 24.13 4.92 20.93
C ARG A 334 22.63 5.18 20.94
N LEU A 335 22.08 5.75 19.87
CA LEU A 335 20.64 6.01 19.70
C LEU A 335 19.92 4.90 18.93
N VAL A 336 20.60 3.77 18.66
CA VAL A 336 19.99 2.60 18.03
C VAL A 336 20.12 1.36 18.91
N ARG A 337 19.00 0.89 19.48
CA ARG A 337 18.99 -0.38 20.24
C ARG A 337 18.92 -1.60 19.34
N LYS A 338 18.15 -1.52 18.26
CA LYS A 338 17.84 -2.63 17.33
C LYS A 338 17.48 -2.06 15.96
N MET A 339 17.77 -2.79 14.89
CA MET A 339 17.45 -2.39 13.52
C MET A 339 16.75 -3.52 12.77
N ILE A 340 15.68 -3.20 12.06
CA ILE A 340 14.90 -4.10 11.20
C ILE A 340 14.92 -3.52 9.79
N LEU A 341 15.47 -4.28 8.85
CA LEU A 341 15.62 -3.87 7.45
C LEU A 341 14.73 -4.76 6.57
N ILE A 342 13.69 -4.18 6.00
CA ILE A 342 12.70 -4.92 5.20
C ILE A 342 13.00 -4.70 3.73
N SER A 343 13.25 -5.78 2.99
CA SER A 343 13.57 -5.71 1.56
C SER A 343 14.67 -4.69 1.25
N PRO A 344 15.83 -4.73 1.95
CA PRO A 344 16.87 -3.72 1.76
C PRO A 344 17.61 -3.90 0.44
N VAL A 345 18.33 -2.87 0.01
CA VAL A 345 19.32 -2.94 -1.08
C VAL A 345 20.66 -2.42 -0.56
N SER A 346 21.78 -3.03 -0.95
CA SER A 346 23.10 -2.70 -0.37
C SER A 346 23.70 -1.37 -0.85
N GLY A 347 23.17 -0.79 -1.94
CA GLY A 347 23.53 0.52 -2.46
C GLY A 347 23.10 0.75 -3.89
N ASN A 348 23.58 1.82 -4.52
CA ASN A 348 23.14 2.24 -5.87
C ASN A 348 23.38 1.17 -6.93
N LYS A 349 24.51 0.45 -6.85
CA LYS A 349 24.79 -0.64 -7.78
C LYS A 349 23.71 -1.72 -7.70
N ALA A 350 23.41 -2.19 -6.48
CA ALA A 350 22.37 -3.20 -6.27
C ALA A 350 20.98 -2.71 -6.68
N TRP A 351 20.68 -1.43 -6.47
CA TRP A 351 19.47 -0.79 -6.98
C TRP A 351 19.39 -0.86 -8.52
N GLY A 352 20.50 -0.57 -9.21
CA GLY A 352 20.61 -0.73 -10.67
C GLY A 352 20.47 -2.18 -11.12
N ASP A 353 21.16 -3.11 -10.46
CA ASP A 353 21.06 -4.55 -10.77
C ASP A 353 19.61 -5.06 -10.61
N GLY A 354 18.88 -4.53 -9.62
CA GLY A 354 17.45 -4.83 -9.43
C GLY A 354 16.55 -4.30 -10.53
N ARG A 355 16.85 -3.12 -11.09
CA ARG A 355 16.17 -2.62 -12.30
C ARG A 355 16.45 -3.53 -13.49
N ASP A 356 17.69 -3.92 -13.71
CA ASP A 356 18.08 -4.76 -14.85
C ASP A 356 17.42 -6.15 -14.78
N ARG A 357 17.25 -6.71 -13.57
CA ARG A 357 16.44 -7.91 -13.35
C ARG A 357 14.96 -7.70 -13.70
N THR A 358 14.39 -6.56 -13.34
CA THR A 358 13.01 -6.21 -13.73
C THR A 358 12.85 -6.12 -15.24
N GLU A 359 13.76 -5.42 -15.93
CA GLU A 359 13.76 -5.33 -17.40
C GLU A 359 13.89 -6.72 -18.05
N THR A 360 14.84 -7.52 -17.58
CA THR A 360 15.07 -8.89 -18.08
C THR A 360 13.85 -9.79 -17.91
N GLU A 361 13.21 -9.74 -16.74
CA GLU A 361 12.01 -10.54 -16.47
C GLU A 361 10.79 -10.05 -17.27
N GLY A 362 10.66 -8.73 -17.48
CA GLY A 362 9.65 -8.15 -18.36
C GLY A 362 9.79 -8.68 -19.79
N ASN A 363 11.00 -8.62 -20.35
CA ASN A 363 11.33 -9.15 -21.68
C ASN A 363 11.04 -10.65 -21.80
N LYS A 364 11.42 -11.44 -20.79
CA LYS A 364 11.17 -12.88 -20.75
C LYS A 364 9.68 -13.23 -20.75
N ARG A 365 8.85 -12.40 -20.09
CA ARG A 365 7.39 -12.60 -20.00
C ARG A 365 6.62 -12.00 -21.17
N GLY A 366 7.25 -11.14 -21.98
CA GLY A 366 6.53 -10.28 -22.92
C GLY A 366 5.62 -9.26 -22.21
N ASP A 367 5.98 -8.86 -20.98
CA ASP A 367 5.27 -7.84 -20.21
C ASP A 367 5.88 -6.47 -20.51
N ILE A 368 5.33 -5.79 -21.53
CA ILE A 368 5.84 -4.51 -22.02
C ILE A 368 5.78 -3.40 -20.96
N GLU A 369 4.75 -3.41 -20.09
CA GLU A 369 4.63 -2.42 -19.02
C GLU A 369 5.72 -2.60 -17.97
N MET A 370 6.14 -3.85 -17.72
CA MET A 370 7.24 -4.16 -16.81
C MET A 370 8.59 -3.73 -17.39
N GLU A 371 8.81 -3.95 -18.69
CA GLU A 371 9.98 -3.46 -19.41
C GLU A 371 10.07 -1.93 -19.37
N HIS A 372 9.02 -1.25 -19.85
CA HIS A 372 8.94 0.21 -19.90
C HIS A 372 9.06 0.83 -18.49
N TYR A 373 8.48 0.18 -17.47
CA TYR A 373 8.66 0.62 -16.08
C TYR A 373 10.13 0.58 -15.66
N ALA A 374 10.86 -0.51 -15.95
CA ALA A 374 12.28 -0.60 -15.63
C ALA A 374 13.11 0.45 -16.38
N GLN A 375 12.84 0.64 -17.68
CA GLN A 375 13.55 1.61 -18.52
C GLN A 375 13.26 3.07 -18.09
N SER A 376 12.05 3.37 -17.64
CA SER A 376 11.68 4.71 -17.13
C SER A 376 12.49 5.15 -15.90
N GLN A 377 13.12 4.21 -15.19
CA GLN A 377 13.95 4.51 -14.01
C GLN A 377 15.42 4.81 -14.35
N LEU A 378 15.83 4.61 -15.59
CA LEU A 378 17.20 4.91 -16.02
C LEU A 378 17.22 6.26 -16.72
N ILE A 379 17.91 7.23 -16.13
CA ILE A 379 18.19 8.51 -16.77
C ILE A 379 19.46 8.38 -17.62
N GLU A 380 19.36 8.71 -18.91
CA GLU A 380 20.46 8.73 -19.86
C GLU A 380 21.27 10.03 -19.77
N GLN A 381 22.40 10.09 -20.50
CA GLN A 381 23.30 11.26 -20.47
C GLN A 381 22.62 12.56 -20.94
N ASN A 382 21.58 12.45 -21.77
CA ASN A 382 20.76 13.58 -22.22
C ASN A 382 19.79 14.10 -21.14
N GLY A 383 19.78 13.51 -19.95
CA GLY A 383 18.90 13.88 -18.84
C GLY A 383 17.48 13.32 -18.94
N LYS A 384 17.17 12.53 -19.97
CA LYS A 384 15.87 11.88 -20.16
C LYS A 384 15.87 10.46 -19.63
N ALA A 385 14.70 9.96 -19.24
CA ALA A 385 14.53 8.54 -19.00
C ALA A 385 14.74 7.75 -20.31
N ARG A 386 15.28 6.53 -20.22
CA ARG A 386 15.39 5.61 -21.36
C ARG A 386 14.02 5.34 -21.99
N HIS A 387 12.96 5.33 -21.18
CA HIS A 387 11.58 5.31 -21.64
C HIS A 387 10.78 6.45 -21.01
N GLU A 388 10.22 7.32 -21.85
CA GLU A 388 9.25 8.34 -21.46
C GLU A 388 7.86 7.84 -21.87
N ALA A 389 6.93 7.76 -20.91
CA ALA A 389 5.56 7.32 -21.22
C ALA A 389 4.94 8.23 -22.30
N ALA A 390 4.33 7.63 -23.31
CA ALA A 390 3.76 8.32 -24.46
C ALA A 390 2.55 9.19 -24.07
N ASP A 391 1.77 8.74 -23.08
CA ASP A 391 0.60 9.45 -22.58
C ASP A 391 0.31 9.15 -21.10
N GLU A 392 -0.77 9.74 -20.60
CA GLU A 392 -1.19 9.57 -19.21
C GLU A 392 -1.65 8.13 -18.90
N ARG A 393 -2.23 7.40 -19.86
CA ARG A 393 -2.67 6.01 -19.66
C ARG A 393 -1.47 5.09 -19.45
N GLU A 394 -0.44 5.25 -20.28
CA GLU A 394 0.81 4.51 -20.11
C GLU A 394 1.49 4.89 -18.79
N SER A 395 1.61 6.19 -18.47
CA SER A 395 2.21 6.63 -17.20
C SER A 395 1.54 5.99 -15.98
N ARG A 396 0.20 5.95 -15.96
CA ARG A 396 -0.58 5.27 -14.91
C ARG A 396 -0.33 3.75 -14.90
N ALA A 397 -0.16 3.14 -16.07
CA ALA A 397 0.14 1.71 -16.17
C ALA A 397 1.52 1.36 -15.64
N LEU A 398 2.56 2.17 -15.94
CA LEU A 398 3.91 1.96 -15.40
C LEU A 398 3.93 2.09 -13.87
N GLN A 399 3.25 3.10 -13.31
CA GLN A 399 3.13 3.25 -11.86
C GLN A 399 2.41 2.06 -11.22
N ARG A 400 1.29 1.62 -11.81
CA ARG A 400 0.53 0.45 -11.38
C ARG A 400 1.37 -0.82 -11.43
N LYS A 401 2.15 -1.01 -12.50
CA LYS A 401 3.05 -2.15 -12.65
C LYS A 401 4.15 -2.13 -11.59
N GLY A 402 4.79 -0.98 -11.36
CA GLY A 402 5.77 -0.80 -10.30
C GLY A 402 5.23 -1.14 -8.91
N HIS A 403 3.99 -0.72 -8.61
CA HIS A 403 3.31 -1.08 -7.37
C HIS A 403 3.01 -2.58 -7.27
N THR A 404 2.52 -3.18 -8.36
CA THR A 404 2.19 -4.61 -8.43
C THR A 404 3.42 -5.49 -8.13
N LEU A 405 4.59 -5.10 -8.64
CA LEU A 405 5.86 -5.82 -8.44
C LEU A 405 6.38 -5.79 -6.99
N MET A 406 5.76 -5.01 -6.10
CA MET A 406 6.06 -5.05 -4.66
C MET A 406 5.51 -6.31 -3.98
N PHE A 407 4.60 -7.03 -4.63
CA PHE A 407 3.90 -8.20 -4.11
C PHE A 407 4.27 -9.44 -4.92
N ALA A 408 4.20 -10.62 -4.30
CA ALA A 408 4.34 -11.90 -4.95
C ALA A 408 3.00 -12.41 -5.51
N ASP A 409 1.89 -12.25 -4.76
CA ASP A 409 0.55 -12.56 -5.28
C ASP A 409 -0.11 -11.30 -5.88
N HIS A 410 0.11 -11.08 -7.17
CA HIS A 410 -0.45 -9.94 -7.91
C HIS A 410 -1.99 -9.94 -8.00
N ARG A 411 -2.69 -10.92 -7.43
CA ARG A 411 -4.14 -11.07 -7.55
C ARG A 411 -4.90 -10.58 -6.32
N ASP A 412 -4.20 -10.25 -5.24
CA ASP A 412 -4.81 -9.77 -4.01
C ASP A 412 -5.42 -8.38 -4.22
N LEU A 413 -6.73 -8.24 -3.97
CA LEU A 413 -7.45 -6.97 -4.15
C LEU A 413 -7.02 -5.90 -3.16
N GLU A 414 -6.32 -6.29 -2.09
CA GLU A 414 -5.72 -5.37 -1.14
C GLU A 414 -4.64 -4.49 -1.76
N ILE A 415 -3.97 -4.96 -2.82
CA ILE A 415 -2.96 -4.19 -3.55
C ILE A 415 -3.58 -2.90 -4.11
N GLY A 416 -4.77 -2.98 -4.70
CA GLY A 416 -5.46 -1.81 -5.25
C GLY A 416 -5.95 -0.85 -4.17
N ARG A 417 -6.39 -1.37 -3.03
CA ARG A 417 -6.76 -0.55 -1.86
C ARG A 417 -5.58 0.24 -1.32
N ILE A 418 -4.40 -0.38 -1.24
CA ILE A 418 -3.16 0.29 -0.81
C ILE A 418 -2.77 1.36 -1.82
N LEU A 419 -2.72 1.02 -3.12
CA LEU A 419 -2.42 1.99 -4.16
C LEU A 419 -3.34 3.22 -4.02
N GLY A 420 -4.63 2.95 -3.84
CA GLY A 420 -5.67 3.95 -3.59
C GLY A 420 -6.06 4.75 -4.83
N PRO A 421 -6.95 5.73 -4.68
CA PRO A 421 -7.34 6.60 -5.79
C PRO A 421 -6.18 7.50 -6.22
N ILE A 422 -6.30 8.05 -7.42
CA ILE A 422 -5.45 9.14 -7.88
C ILE A 422 -5.81 10.41 -7.11
N VAL A 423 -4.80 11.08 -6.59
CA VAL A 423 -4.89 12.34 -5.86
C VAL A 423 -4.04 13.41 -6.57
N GLU A 424 -4.58 14.62 -6.67
CA GLU A 424 -3.80 15.79 -7.07
C GLU A 424 -2.99 16.29 -5.87
N LYS A 425 -1.67 16.27 -5.99
CA LYS A 425 -0.74 16.85 -5.01
C LYS A 425 -0.04 18.03 -5.64
N THR A 426 -0.14 19.21 -5.01
CA THR A 426 0.65 20.37 -5.43
C THR A 426 2.08 20.17 -4.97
N VAL A 427 3.01 20.11 -5.93
CA VAL A 427 4.45 20.13 -5.69
C VAL A 427 4.96 21.47 -6.22
N GLU A 428 5.45 22.33 -5.33
CA GLU A 428 6.16 23.52 -5.77
C GLU A 428 7.46 23.07 -6.44
N THR A 429 7.53 23.26 -7.75
CA THR A 429 8.78 23.11 -8.51
C THR A 429 9.51 24.45 -8.52
N PRO A 430 10.83 24.45 -8.75
CA PRO A 430 11.60 25.69 -8.90
C PRO A 430 11.06 26.64 -9.99
N GLN A 431 10.22 26.17 -10.92
CA GLN A 431 9.58 26.98 -11.97
C GLN A 431 8.17 27.53 -11.61
N GLY A 432 7.65 27.25 -10.40
CA GLY A 432 6.31 27.67 -9.96
C GLY A 432 5.21 26.64 -10.22
N MET A 433 4.32 26.48 -9.23
CA MET A 433 3.19 25.53 -9.11
C MET A 433 3.14 24.38 -10.14
N GLY A 434 3.74 23.24 -9.80
CA GLY A 434 3.49 21.97 -10.47
C GLY A 434 2.38 21.20 -9.76
N ARG A 435 1.21 21.03 -10.38
CA ARG A 435 0.27 19.99 -9.92
C ARG A 435 0.81 18.65 -10.37
N SER A 436 1.08 17.75 -9.43
CA SER A 436 1.44 16.37 -9.70
C SER A 436 0.21 15.48 -9.47
N VAL A 437 -0.07 14.61 -10.43
CA VAL A 437 -1.13 13.61 -10.34
C VAL A 437 -0.47 12.29 -9.98
N GLY A 438 -0.87 11.66 -8.88
CA GLY A 438 -0.30 10.38 -8.43
C GLY A 438 -1.25 9.60 -7.53
N PHE A 439 -1.00 8.32 -7.25
CA PHE A 439 -1.89 7.55 -6.36
C PHE A 439 -1.69 7.90 -4.88
N LYS A 440 -2.72 7.66 -4.05
CA LYS A 440 -2.74 7.96 -2.61
C LYS A 440 -1.48 7.46 -1.89
N ALA A 441 -1.08 6.20 -2.12
CA ALA A 441 0.11 5.61 -1.48
C ALA A 441 1.44 6.18 -1.96
N PHE A 442 1.49 6.87 -3.10
CA PHE A 442 2.71 7.47 -3.59
C PHE A 442 2.82 8.93 -3.12
N ARG A 443 3.99 9.28 -2.60
CA ARG A 443 4.42 10.66 -2.46
C ARG A 443 5.43 10.93 -3.56
N PRO A 444 5.18 11.86 -4.50
CA PRO A 444 6.30 12.46 -5.19
C PRO A 444 7.17 13.10 -4.11
N MET A 445 8.35 12.54 -3.82
CA MET A 445 9.31 13.13 -2.87
C MET A 445 9.82 14.51 -3.34
N GLY A 446 9.22 15.07 -4.39
CA GLY A 446 9.31 16.46 -4.76
C GLY A 446 10.61 16.79 -5.47
N GLY A 447 10.95 16.05 -6.53
CA GLY A 447 12.09 16.41 -7.36
C GLY A 447 13.45 16.16 -6.71
N VAL A 448 13.60 15.05 -5.96
CA VAL A 448 14.89 14.59 -5.44
C VAL A 448 15.37 13.36 -6.20
N LEU A 449 16.67 13.33 -6.48
CA LEU A 449 17.37 12.22 -7.11
C LEU A 449 17.81 11.20 -6.08
N ILE A 450 17.94 9.95 -6.53
CA ILE A 450 18.48 8.86 -5.73
C ILE A 450 19.94 9.21 -5.35
N PRO A 451 20.26 9.35 -4.06
CA PRO A 451 21.59 9.76 -3.62
C PRO A 451 22.60 8.63 -3.83
N GLU A 452 23.90 8.97 -3.87
CA GLU A 452 24.94 7.94 -3.82
C GLU A 452 24.99 7.30 -2.43
N PHE A 453 24.91 5.98 -2.40
CA PHE A 453 25.00 5.17 -1.20
C PHE A 453 25.69 3.83 -1.51
N SER A 454 26.54 3.41 -0.59
CA SER A 454 27.15 2.09 -0.59
C SER A 454 27.37 1.64 0.84
N LEU A 455 26.76 0.52 1.22
CA LEU A 455 27.00 -0.14 2.49
C LEU A 455 28.50 -0.32 2.76
N PHE A 456 29.27 -0.64 1.72
CA PHE A 456 30.70 -0.93 1.82
C PHE A 456 31.55 0.31 2.16
N LYS A 457 30.97 1.52 2.06
CA LYS A 457 31.60 2.77 2.49
C LYS A 457 31.23 3.16 3.93
N LEU A 458 30.29 2.45 4.57
CA LEU A 458 29.92 2.70 5.96
C LEU A 458 30.91 2.07 6.93
N ASN A 459 31.11 2.70 8.07
CA ASN A 459 31.76 2.10 9.22
C ASN A 459 30.90 0.96 9.78
N ARG A 460 31.55 -0.08 10.29
CA ARG A 460 30.85 -1.20 10.92
C ARG A 460 30.40 -0.83 12.33
N THR A 461 29.18 -1.22 12.68
CA THR A 461 28.64 -1.10 14.03
C THR A 461 28.19 -2.47 14.56
N LYS A 462 28.05 -2.59 15.88
CA LYS A 462 27.55 -3.81 16.54
C LYS A 462 26.04 -3.77 16.77
N THR A 463 25.30 -3.02 15.95
CA THR A 463 23.85 -2.86 16.10
C THR A 463 23.15 -4.20 15.84
N PRO A 464 22.40 -4.75 16.82
CA PRO A 464 21.59 -5.94 16.58
C PRO A 464 20.62 -5.68 15.43
N THR A 465 20.70 -6.51 14.39
CA THR A 465 19.99 -6.27 13.14
C THR A 465 19.19 -7.50 12.70
N LEU A 466 17.99 -7.29 12.17
CA LEU A 466 17.18 -8.31 11.53
C LEU A 466 16.84 -7.87 10.11
N ILE A 467 17.11 -8.74 9.14
CA ILE A 467 16.92 -8.48 7.72
C ILE A 467 15.77 -9.36 7.23
N PHE A 468 14.77 -8.76 6.61
CA PHE A 468 13.64 -9.47 6.04
C PHE A 468 13.71 -9.46 4.52
N TYR A 469 13.55 -10.64 3.93
CA TYR A 469 13.72 -10.87 2.50
C TYR A 469 12.58 -11.72 1.95
N GLY A 470 11.92 -11.26 0.88
CA GLY A 470 11.02 -12.07 0.08
C GLY A 470 11.68 -12.52 -1.22
N PRO A 471 11.72 -13.83 -1.53
CA PRO A 471 12.46 -14.35 -2.69
C PRO A 471 11.80 -14.02 -4.04
N HIS A 472 10.57 -13.52 -4.04
CA HIS A 472 9.88 -13.06 -5.25
C HIS A 472 10.27 -11.62 -5.65
N SER A 473 11.03 -10.91 -4.81
CA SER A 473 11.50 -9.57 -5.10
C SER A 473 12.50 -9.57 -6.26
N LEU A 474 12.25 -8.70 -7.25
CA LEU A 474 13.22 -8.41 -8.31
C LEU A 474 14.21 -7.30 -7.91
N ARG A 475 13.85 -6.48 -6.90
CA ARG A 475 14.65 -5.33 -6.44
C ARG A 475 15.72 -5.73 -5.45
N THR A 476 15.32 -6.29 -4.31
CA THR A 476 16.21 -6.87 -3.31
C THR A 476 16.67 -8.26 -3.72
N SER A 477 17.95 -8.56 -3.57
CA SER A 477 18.51 -9.89 -3.78
C SER A 477 18.96 -10.57 -2.48
N ALA A 478 19.12 -11.89 -2.52
CA ALA A 478 19.74 -12.64 -1.42
C ALA A 478 21.19 -12.18 -1.17
N ASP A 479 21.92 -11.81 -2.22
CA ASP A 479 23.30 -11.33 -2.12
C ASP A 479 23.38 -9.99 -1.38
N ASP A 480 22.41 -9.09 -1.60
CA ASP A 480 22.29 -7.86 -0.81
C ASP A 480 22.07 -8.15 0.67
N CYS A 481 21.16 -9.08 0.97
CA CYS A 481 20.87 -9.48 2.35
C CYS A 481 22.12 -10.09 3.02
N ASN A 482 22.87 -10.93 2.30
CA ASN A 482 24.11 -11.53 2.77
C ASN A 482 25.21 -10.48 2.98
N ALA A 483 25.33 -9.49 2.09
CA ALA A 483 26.29 -8.40 2.23
C ALA A 483 26.00 -7.54 3.47
N ILE A 484 24.72 -7.18 3.69
CA ILE A 484 24.28 -6.45 4.87
C ILE A 484 24.50 -7.29 6.13
N GLN A 485 24.18 -8.59 6.08
CA GLN A 485 24.40 -9.49 7.21
C GLN A 485 25.88 -9.52 7.62
N LYS A 486 26.78 -9.67 6.64
CA LYS A 486 28.23 -9.68 6.86
C LYS A 486 28.75 -8.36 7.42
N HIS A 487 28.15 -7.23 7.03
CA HIS A 487 28.53 -5.90 7.53
C HIS A 487 28.27 -5.74 9.03
N TYR A 488 27.09 -6.16 9.50
CA TYR A 488 26.68 -6.03 10.90
C TYR A 488 27.08 -7.25 11.76
N GLY A 489 27.49 -8.36 11.15
CA GLY A 489 28.09 -9.55 11.76
C GLY A 489 27.14 -10.42 12.60
N THR A 490 26.26 -9.80 13.39
CA THR A 490 25.26 -10.47 14.25
C THR A 490 23.86 -10.46 13.65
N ALA A 491 23.72 -9.95 12.42
CA ALA A 491 22.42 -9.79 11.82
C ALA A 491 21.77 -11.15 11.50
N GLY A 492 20.50 -11.30 11.85
CA GLY A 492 19.68 -12.42 11.38
C GLY A 492 19.07 -12.10 10.02
N VAL A 493 18.98 -13.08 9.12
CA VAL A 493 18.18 -12.99 7.89
C VAL A 493 16.97 -13.88 8.04
N VAL A 494 15.78 -13.35 7.77
CA VAL A 494 14.52 -14.09 7.73
C VAL A 494 13.95 -14.00 6.32
N THR A 495 13.63 -15.17 5.76
CA THR A 495 13.04 -15.29 4.42
C THR A 495 11.54 -15.55 4.53
N PHE A 496 10.76 -14.68 3.91
CA PHE A 496 9.30 -14.79 3.78
C PHE A 496 8.98 -15.39 2.42
N LYS A 497 8.74 -16.70 2.38
CA LYS A 497 8.80 -17.51 1.15
C LYS A 497 7.72 -17.16 0.14
N LYS A 498 6.60 -16.59 0.57
CA LYS A 498 5.46 -16.22 -0.26
C LYS A 498 5.42 -14.72 -0.53
N SER A 499 6.45 -13.99 -0.13
CA SER A 499 6.49 -12.53 -0.22
C SER A 499 7.46 -12.05 -1.30
N SER A 500 7.16 -10.88 -1.85
CA SER A 500 8.10 -10.09 -2.65
C SER A 500 8.75 -9.05 -1.74
N ARG A 501 8.22 -7.82 -1.68
CA ARG A 501 8.80 -6.72 -0.90
C ARG A 501 7.96 -6.36 0.32
N MET A 502 6.74 -6.89 0.44
CA MET A 502 5.74 -6.50 1.45
C MET A 502 5.40 -7.65 2.42
N PRO A 503 6.37 -8.26 3.14
CA PRO A 503 6.09 -9.41 4.01
C PRO A 503 5.14 -9.12 5.17
N PHE A 504 5.05 -7.85 5.60
CA PHE A 504 4.07 -7.40 6.60
C PHE A 504 2.64 -7.34 6.07
N ILE A 505 2.41 -7.58 4.77
CA ILE A 505 1.08 -7.76 4.17
C ILE A 505 0.89 -9.23 3.80
N GLU A 506 1.84 -9.80 3.07
CA GLU A 506 1.69 -11.12 2.44
C GLU A 506 1.84 -12.28 3.45
N GLU A 507 2.62 -12.08 4.51
CA GLU A 507 2.91 -13.07 5.57
C GLU A 507 2.89 -12.39 6.96
N ASN A 508 1.87 -11.55 7.21
CA ASN A 508 1.82 -10.64 8.36
C ASN A 508 2.00 -11.31 9.73
N GLU A 509 1.28 -12.40 10.02
CA GLU A 509 1.36 -13.06 11.35
C GLU A 509 2.78 -13.55 11.66
N GLU A 510 3.46 -14.15 10.66
CA GLU A 510 4.86 -14.55 10.82
C GLU A 510 5.74 -13.31 10.97
N PHE A 511 5.51 -12.27 10.17
CA PHE A 511 6.26 -11.02 10.25
C PHE A 511 6.19 -10.41 11.65
N VAL A 512 4.98 -10.24 12.20
CA VAL A 512 4.76 -9.65 13.52
C VAL A 512 5.38 -10.51 14.62
N ASP A 513 5.27 -11.84 14.56
CA ASP A 513 5.92 -12.75 15.52
C ASP A 513 7.45 -12.55 15.54
N LYS A 514 8.09 -12.50 14.37
CA LYS A 514 9.54 -12.26 14.29
C LYS A 514 9.91 -10.89 14.85
N VAL A 515 9.14 -9.85 14.53
CA VAL A 515 9.40 -8.49 15.03
C VAL A 515 9.24 -8.42 16.53
N ARG A 516 8.12 -8.93 17.10
CA ARG A 516 7.89 -8.93 18.56
C ARG A 516 9.01 -9.66 19.28
N LYS A 517 9.36 -10.87 18.84
CA LYS A 517 10.46 -11.64 19.42
C LYS A 517 11.78 -10.88 19.36
N PHE A 518 12.07 -10.25 18.23
CA PHE A 518 13.30 -9.50 18.06
C PHE A 518 13.33 -8.25 18.92
N LEU A 519 12.22 -7.52 19.07
CA LEU A 519 12.13 -6.33 19.91
C LEU A 519 12.09 -6.67 21.41
N GLY A 520 11.76 -7.90 21.78
CA GLY A 520 11.71 -8.39 23.16
C GLY A 520 10.30 -8.39 23.77
N GLY A 521 9.27 -8.32 22.94
CA GLY A 521 7.88 -8.48 23.34
C GLY A 521 7.50 -9.94 23.61
N LYS A 522 6.42 -10.16 24.37
CA LYS A 522 5.82 -11.49 24.55
C LYS A 522 4.87 -11.80 23.39
N ARG A 523 4.65 -13.08 23.09
CA ARG A 523 3.61 -13.52 22.15
C ARG A 523 2.24 -13.21 22.77
N ARG A 524 1.31 -12.70 21.96
CA ARG A 524 -0.08 -12.45 22.39
C ARG A 524 -0.82 -13.77 22.54
#